data_AF-A0A1N7H769-F1
#
_entry.id   AF-A0A1N7H769-F1
#
_cell.length_a   1.000
_cell.length_b   1.000
_cell.length_c   1.000
_cell.angle_alpha   90.00
_cell.angle_beta   90.00
_cell.angle_gamma   90.00
#
_symmetry.space_group_name_H-M   'P 1'
#
loop_
_entity.id
_entity.type
_entity.pdbx_description
1 polymer ?
#
loop_
_entity_poly.entity_id
_entity_poly.type
_entity_poly.pdbx_seq_one_letter_code
_entity_poly.pdbx_strand_id
1 'polypeptide(L)'
;MRMLVVQELTAENRMKVLAVSDWRVQDINLLYEVLDSRDDIDAIVYAGDDLDRFHDGDTNHLAELGAATTTGNVFAVRGNDDFPSTAAPLFEASNVHDVHDEPYVIDDTAFIGQEGSLENTPGHILYSEDEIETYLAQQFEAVADATQVCLITHTPPFGTLDYAKRFGQRPIGSHAVADTITTYSPTVIVCGHCHLMGGRTAVHSGVPVLNIACHDDLGADARYATIDLSTSDPDITTGTLPDIPKSELLRLIQVGPSRLKHMEEQAIDTLDDITPASRRTLIDLPGSSAWHADRWLAQADAIRTDKPIIYTPENLSPVFDDPVLLFDLETDLDQRQIFLAGFYDTTTDTITQFFKPDDEEELLADLRAFVANYDDPTLIYYGGNNFDETRLEQSLSTHGFESLRSQVTYWDLGIYIQQELFGDFPDYRLGSVATNVSDWTPTSDLDGFLVGLLYTQYKNDGSEPEWDKLKQYNREDLRALNSIIEFITNTI
;
A
#
# COMPACT_ATOMS: atom_id res chain seq x y z
N MET A 1 -19.31 -47.01 -19.91
CA MET A 1 -20.53 -46.21 -19.70
C MET A 1 -21.00 -46.46 -18.28
N ARG A 2 -20.39 -45.76 -17.32
CA ARG A 2 -20.84 -45.70 -15.93
C ARG A 2 -21.60 -44.37 -15.80
N MET A 3 -22.79 -44.48 -15.25
CA MET A 3 -23.79 -43.42 -15.13
C MET A 3 -23.28 -42.38 -14.13
N LEU A 4 -23.08 -41.14 -14.57
CA LEU A 4 -22.93 -39.99 -13.68
C LEU A 4 -24.26 -39.80 -12.93
N VAL A 5 -24.18 -39.75 -11.60
CA VAL A 5 -25.27 -39.22 -10.79
C VAL A 5 -25.07 -37.71 -10.81
N VAL A 6 -25.91 -37.02 -11.57
CA VAL A 6 -26.00 -35.55 -11.54
C VAL A 6 -26.91 -35.21 -10.36
N GLN A 7 -26.38 -34.51 -9.36
CA GLN A 7 -27.19 -33.84 -8.34
C GLN A 7 -27.52 -32.42 -8.85
N GLU A 8 -28.80 -32.03 -8.71
CA GLU A 8 -29.27 -30.70 -9.08
C GLU A 8 -28.68 -29.61 -8.15
N LEU A 9 -28.37 -28.47 -8.76
CA LEU A 9 -27.87 -27.23 -8.14
C LEU A 9 -28.75 -26.77 -6.97
N THR A 10 -28.14 -26.65 -5.79
CA THR A 10 -28.62 -25.82 -4.69
C THR A 10 -27.54 -24.80 -4.31
N ALA A 11 -27.93 -23.72 -3.65
CA ALA A 11 -27.20 -22.46 -3.50
C ALA A 11 -25.91 -22.47 -2.63
N GLU A 12 -25.00 -23.43 -2.78
CA GLU A 12 -23.83 -23.58 -1.88
C GLU A 12 -22.52 -23.96 -2.62
N ASN A 13 -22.15 -23.26 -3.69
CA ASN A 13 -20.79 -23.37 -4.26
C ASN A 13 -19.96 -22.16 -3.82
N ARG A 14 -19.79 -22.03 -2.50
CA ARG A 14 -19.04 -20.93 -1.89
C ARG A 14 -17.60 -21.38 -1.68
N MET A 15 -16.66 -20.65 -2.27
CA MET A 15 -15.22 -20.88 -2.07
C MET A 15 -14.55 -19.56 -1.71
N LYS A 16 -14.27 -19.35 -0.44
CA LYS A 16 -13.60 -18.16 0.08
C LYS A 16 -12.21 -18.51 0.57
N VAL A 17 -11.19 -17.88 0.00
CA VAL A 17 -9.79 -18.16 0.37
C VAL A 17 -9.14 -16.99 1.08
N LEU A 18 -8.20 -17.31 1.98
CA LEU A 18 -7.27 -16.36 2.58
C LEU A 18 -5.93 -16.45 1.83
N ALA A 19 -5.53 -15.38 1.16
CA ALA A 19 -4.32 -15.31 0.35
C ALA A 19 -3.21 -14.50 1.06
N VAL A 20 -2.00 -15.06 1.09
CA VAL A 20 -0.79 -14.44 1.66
C VAL A 20 0.45 -14.82 0.85
N SER A 21 1.54 -14.06 0.99
CA SER A 21 2.82 -14.30 0.29
C SER A 21 3.96 -13.60 0.99
N ASP A 22 5.19 -14.07 0.75
CA ASP A 22 6.42 -13.44 1.24
C ASP A 22 6.34 -13.18 2.74
N TRP A 23 5.87 -14.16 3.52
CA TRP A 23 5.77 -14.05 4.97
C TRP A 23 7.17 -14.22 5.57
N ARG A 24 8.03 -13.20 5.42
CA ARG A 24 9.48 -13.29 5.63
C ARG A 24 9.94 -12.92 7.04
N VAL A 25 9.36 -11.87 7.61
CA VAL A 25 9.75 -11.31 8.92
C VAL A 25 8.58 -11.19 9.88
N GLN A 26 7.37 -11.34 9.37
CA GLN A 26 6.12 -11.27 10.10
C GLN A 26 6.01 -12.44 11.09
N ASP A 27 5.34 -12.20 12.21
CA ASP A 27 4.99 -13.24 13.17
C ASP A 27 3.95 -14.17 12.55
N ILE A 28 4.16 -15.48 12.61
CA ILE A 28 3.24 -16.49 12.06
C ILE A 28 1.90 -16.45 12.82
N ASN A 29 1.89 -16.06 14.10
CA ASN A 29 0.65 -15.95 14.90
C ASN A 29 -0.37 -14.98 14.29
N LEU A 30 0.10 -13.95 13.56
CA LEU A 30 -0.79 -13.01 12.87
C LEU A 30 -1.65 -13.71 11.78
N LEU A 31 -1.19 -14.81 11.18
CA LEU A 31 -2.02 -15.60 10.25
C LEU A 31 -3.17 -16.30 10.97
N TYR A 32 -2.92 -16.84 12.16
CA TYR A 32 -3.96 -17.42 13.00
C TYR A 32 -4.97 -16.34 13.42
N GLU A 33 -4.51 -15.14 13.78
CA GLU A 33 -5.39 -14.01 14.13
C GLU A 33 -6.30 -13.59 12.97
N VAL A 34 -5.76 -13.48 11.75
CA VAL A 34 -6.60 -13.19 10.56
C VAL A 34 -7.56 -14.32 10.29
N LEU A 35 -7.14 -15.59 10.39
CA LEU A 35 -8.03 -16.71 10.16
C LEU A 35 -9.18 -16.74 11.19
N ASP A 36 -8.88 -16.54 12.47
CA ASP A 36 -9.85 -16.54 13.56
C ASP A 36 -10.81 -15.34 13.52
N SER A 37 -10.37 -14.20 12.99
CA SER A 37 -11.20 -12.99 12.86
C SER A 37 -12.12 -12.98 11.64
N ARG A 38 -12.07 -14.02 10.80
CA ARG A 38 -12.81 -14.11 9.54
C ARG A 38 -13.69 -15.35 9.53
N ASP A 39 -14.99 -15.12 9.40
CA ASP A 39 -15.94 -16.22 9.25
C ASP A 39 -15.79 -16.90 7.88
N ASP A 40 -15.87 -18.24 7.92
CA ASP A 40 -15.97 -19.16 6.77
C ASP A 40 -14.85 -18.99 5.73
N ILE A 41 -13.58 -19.09 6.14
CA ILE A 41 -12.46 -19.28 5.20
C ILE A 41 -12.36 -20.76 4.85
N ASP A 42 -12.51 -21.07 3.57
CA ASP A 42 -12.53 -22.44 3.06
C ASP A 42 -11.13 -23.02 2.88
N ALA A 43 -10.17 -22.22 2.43
CA ALA A 43 -8.78 -22.62 2.26
C ALA A 43 -7.82 -21.43 2.37
N ILE A 44 -6.52 -21.72 2.52
CA ILE A 44 -5.46 -20.72 2.45
C ILE A 44 -4.68 -20.87 1.14
N VAL A 45 -4.30 -19.75 0.56
CA VAL A 45 -3.42 -19.65 -0.61
C VAL A 45 -2.11 -18.97 -0.18
N TYR A 46 -0.96 -19.61 -0.47
CA TYR A 46 0.37 -19.07 -0.16
C TYR A 46 1.20 -18.92 -1.44
N ALA A 47 1.46 -17.68 -1.87
CA ALA A 47 2.10 -17.37 -3.16
C ALA A 47 3.65 -17.25 -3.11
N GLY A 48 4.29 -18.03 -2.24
CA GLY A 48 5.73 -18.27 -2.25
C GLY A 48 6.58 -17.40 -1.32
N ASP A 49 7.85 -17.82 -1.25
CA ASP A 49 8.95 -17.36 -0.41
C ASP A 49 8.80 -17.60 1.10
N ASP A 50 9.90 -18.07 1.71
CA ASP A 50 10.08 -18.29 3.15
C ASP A 50 9.16 -19.38 3.75
N LEU A 51 8.78 -20.36 2.93
CA LEU A 51 7.94 -21.49 3.35
C LEU A 51 8.55 -22.32 4.49
N ASP A 52 9.88 -22.45 4.53
CA ASP A 52 10.61 -23.18 5.58
C ASP A 52 10.34 -22.62 6.99
N ARG A 53 9.98 -21.34 7.12
CA ARG A 53 9.66 -20.71 8.43
C ARG A 53 8.42 -21.33 9.09
N PHE A 54 7.52 -21.91 8.30
CA PHE A 54 6.29 -22.53 8.79
C PHE A 54 6.51 -23.90 9.42
N HIS A 55 7.74 -24.40 9.46
CA HIS A 55 8.09 -25.64 10.09
C HIS A 55 9.01 -25.41 11.30
N ASP A 56 8.46 -25.51 12.51
CA ASP A 56 9.20 -25.36 13.77
C ASP A 56 9.19 -26.67 14.59
N GLY A 57 10.33 -27.37 14.58
CA GLY A 57 10.49 -28.64 15.28
C GLY A 57 9.63 -29.74 14.67
N ASP A 58 8.60 -30.19 15.40
CA ASP A 58 7.59 -31.16 14.92
C ASP A 58 6.30 -30.46 14.43
N THR A 59 6.26 -29.12 14.49
CA THR A 59 5.08 -28.32 14.16
C THR A 59 5.14 -27.87 12.70
N ASN A 60 4.09 -28.18 11.95
CA ASN A 60 3.85 -27.63 10.62
C ASN A 60 2.69 -26.63 10.71
N HIS A 61 3.02 -25.34 10.80
CA HIS A 61 2.04 -24.26 10.96
C HIS A 61 1.08 -24.17 9.78
N LEU A 62 1.51 -24.45 8.54
CA LEU A 62 0.57 -24.50 7.40
C LEU A 62 -0.43 -25.64 7.55
N ALA A 63 -0.02 -26.80 8.05
CA ALA A 63 -0.94 -27.90 8.29
C ALA A 63 -1.96 -27.57 9.41
N GLU A 64 -1.54 -26.88 10.47
CA GLU A 64 -2.44 -26.42 11.53
C GLU A 64 -3.42 -25.36 11.03
N LEU A 65 -2.93 -24.36 10.30
CA LEU A 65 -3.74 -23.32 9.67
C LEU A 65 -4.74 -23.92 8.68
N GLY A 66 -4.28 -24.85 7.84
CA GLY A 66 -5.14 -25.59 6.92
C GLY A 66 -6.24 -26.34 7.66
N ALA A 67 -5.92 -27.04 8.75
CA ALA A 67 -6.90 -27.77 9.54
C ALA A 67 -7.97 -26.88 10.22
N ALA A 68 -7.70 -25.59 10.36
CA ALA A 68 -8.64 -24.60 10.89
C ALA A 68 -9.57 -24.01 9.81
N THR A 69 -9.31 -24.23 8.52
CA THR A 69 -10.21 -23.80 7.43
C THR A 69 -11.39 -24.77 7.25
N THR A 70 -12.46 -24.34 6.57
CA THR A 70 -13.67 -25.17 6.35
C THR A 70 -13.35 -26.46 5.58
N THR A 71 -12.53 -26.37 4.52
CA THR A 71 -12.18 -27.54 3.70
C THR A 71 -10.97 -28.29 4.24
N GLY A 72 -10.27 -27.69 5.20
CA GLY A 72 -9.09 -28.29 5.78
C GLY A 72 -7.88 -28.23 4.86
N ASN A 73 -7.66 -27.18 4.06
CA ASN A 73 -6.62 -27.15 3.00
C ASN A 73 -5.80 -25.86 2.93
N VAL A 74 -4.53 -26.02 2.56
CA VAL A 74 -3.62 -24.95 2.11
C VAL A 74 -3.09 -25.28 0.71
N PHE A 75 -3.11 -24.31 -0.19
CA PHE A 75 -2.53 -24.38 -1.53
C PHE A 75 -1.34 -23.45 -1.60
N ALA A 76 -0.14 -23.99 -1.83
CA ALA A 76 1.08 -23.20 -1.83
C ALA A 76 1.94 -23.48 -3.05
N VAL A 77 2.69 -22.45 -3.47
CA VAL A 77 3.83 -22.57 -4.39
C VAL A 77 5.08 -22.10 -3.67
N ARG A 78 6.25 -22.56 -4.11
CA ARG A 78 7.52 -21.99 -3.66
C ARG A 78 7.79 -20.66 -4.34
N GLY A 79 8.55 -19.80 -3.68
CA GLY A 79 9.12 -18.61 -4.29
C GLY A 79 10.56 -18.83 -4.77
N ASN A 80 11.18 -17.79 -5.33
CA ASN A 80 12.54 -17.93 -5.86
C ASN A 80 13.58 -18.10 -4.76
N ASP A 81 13.34 -17.63 -3.53
CA ASP A 81 14.30 -17.75 -2.43
C ASP A 81 14.14 -19.05 -1.63
N ASP A 82 13.08 -19.80 -1.88
CA ASP A 82 12.93 -21.16 -1.35
C ASP A 82 13.93 -22.12 -2.01
N PHE A 83 14.26 -23.22 -1.34
CA PHE A 83 15.23 -24.19 -1.87
C PHE A 83 14.55 -25.23 -2.80
N PRO A 84 15.11 -25.51 -4.01
CA PRO A 84 14.55 -26.45 -4.99
C PRO A 84 14.49 -27.92 -4.54
N SER A 85 15.09 -28.24 -3.39
CA SER A 85 15.23 -29.61 -2.90
C SER A 85 15.57 -29.65 -1.42
N THR A 86 14.61 -29.27 -0.60
CA THR A 86 14.45 -30.01 0.66
C THR A 86 13.18 -30.82 0.49
N ALA A 87 13.24 -32.10 0.81
CA ALA A 87 12.04 -32.89 1.09
C ALA A 87 11.36 -32.23 2.30
N ALA A 88 10.68 -31.12 2.05
CA ALA A 88 10.21 -30.23 3.08
C ALA A 88 9.07 -30.96 3.79
N PRO A 89 9.19 -31.27 5.09
CA PRO A 89 8.10 -31.85 5.87
C PRO A 89 6.80 -31.01 5.80
N LEU A 90 6.89 -29.78 5.30
CA LEU A 90 5.79 -28.89 5.00
C LEU A 90 4.70 -29.52 4.09
N PHE A 91 5.09 -30.15 2.98
CA PHE A 91 4.17 -30.77 2.01
C PHE A 91 3.93 -32.26 2.28
N GLU A 92 4.49 -32.83 3.36
CA GLU A 92 4.18 -34.20 3.78
C GLU A 92 2.80 -34.30 4.45
N ALA A 93 2.29 -33.17 4.96
CA ALA A 93 0.95 -33.09 5.53
C ALA A 93 -0.10 -33.18 4.42
N SER A 94 -1.08 -34.08 4.57
CA SER A 94 -2.08 -34.36 3.53
C SER A 94 -3.01 -33.19 3.17
N ASN A 95 -2.99 -32.12 3.97
CA ASN A 95 -3.78 -30.91 3.78
C ASN A 95 -2.95 -29.70 3.29
N VAL A 96 -1.67 -29.88 3.01
CA VAL A 96 -0.82 -28.83 2.45
C VAL A 96 -0.39 -29.28 1.07
N HIS A 97 -0.93 -28.63 0.04
CA HIS A 97 -0.79 -29.04 -1.35
C HIS A 97 0.20 -28.14 -2.08
N ASP A 98 1.22 -28.76 -2.67
CA ASP A 98 2.13 -28.12 -3.61
C ASP A 98 1.46 -28.05 -4.98
N VAL A 99 0.79 -26.92 -5.24
CA VAL A 99 -0.01 -26.76 -6.47
C VAL A 99 0.86 -26.47 -7.70
N HIS A 100 2.18 -26.38 -7.54
CA HIS A 100 3.12 -26.45 -8.65
C HIS A 100 3.39 -27.90 -9.10
N ASP A 101 3.34 -28.88 -8.20
CA ASP A 101 3.54 -30.30 -8.60
C ASP A 101 2.28 -30.84 -9.30
N GLU A 102 1.10 -30.61 -8.71
CA GLU A 102 -0.19 -31.07 -9.25
C GLU A 102 -1.33 -30.06 -8.94
N PRO A 103 -2.22 -29.73 -9.90
CA PRO A 103 -3.39 -28.92 -9.61
C PRO A 103 -4.30 -29.59 -8.59
N TYR A 104 -4.97 -28.80 -7.78
CA TYR A 104 -5.97 -29.30 -6.86
C TYR A 104 -7.36 -28.79 -7.22
N VAL A 105 -8.37 -29.66 -7.22
CA VAL A 105 -9.76 -29.30 -7.55
C VAL A 105 -10.68 -29.62 -6.38
N ILE A 106 -11.40 -28.60 -5.90
CA ILE A 106 -12.51 -28.74 -4.94
C ILE A 106 -13.78 -28.31 -5.66
N ASP A 107 -14.74 -29.22 -5.76
CA ASP A 107 -15.98 -29.02 -6.50
C ASP A 107 -15.69 -28.54 -7.93
N ASP A 108 -16.09 -27.32 -8.29
CA ASP A 108 -15.84 -26.73 -9.62
C ASP A 108 -14.69 -25.70 -9.64
N THR A 109 -13.92 -25.59 -8.54
CA THR A 109 -12.80 -24.64 -8.39
C THR A 109 -11.46 -25.35 -8.44
N ALA A 110 -10.60 -24.94 -9.37
CA ALA A 110 -9.23 -25.43 -9.49
C ALA A 110 -8.21 -24.43 -8.93
N PHE A 111 -7.15 -24.96 -8.34
CA PHE A 111 -5.97 -24.24 -7.87
C PHE A 111 -4.77 -24.72 -8.67
N ILE A 112 -4.09 -23.80 -9.37
CA ILE A 112 -2.92 -24.07 -10.21
C ILE A 112 -1.75 -23.23 -9.69
N GLY A 113 -0.55 -23.80 -9.62
CA GLY A 113 0.64 -23.14 -9.09
C GLY A 113 1.77 -22.95 -10.09
N GLN A 114 2.41 -21.78 -10.11
CA GLN A 114 3.71 -21.55 -10.76
C GLN A 114 4.70 -21.06 -9.70
N GLU A 115 5.72 -21.87 -9.39
CA GLU A 115 6.71 -21.54 -8.37
C GLU A 115 7.91 -20.75 -8.93
N GLY A 116 8.69 -20.13 -8.04
CA GLY A 116 9.96 -19.51 -8.42
C GLY A 116 9.84 -18.24 -9.26
N SER A 117 10.92 -17.91 -9.98
CA SER A 117 11.00 -16.69 -10.80
C SER A 117 11.79 -16.89 -12.09
N LEU A 118 11.98 -15.81 -12.85
CA LEU A 118 12.70 -15.81 -14.13
C LEU A 118 14.21 -15.96 -13.92
N GLU A 119 14.94 -16.62 -14.83
CA GLU A 119 16.41 -16.78 -14.77
C GLU A 119 17.21 -15.47 -14.63
N ASN A 120 16.61 -14.32 -14.91
CA ASN A 120 17.22 -13.00 -14.81
C ASN A 120 16.98 -12.30 -13.44
N THR A 121 16.35 -12.98 -12.49
CA THR A 121 16.15 -12.54 -11.10
C THR A 121 17.05 -13.33 -10.13
N PRO A 122 17.41 -12.77 -8.96
CA PRO A 122 18.10 -13.53 -7.92
C PRO A 122 17.21 -14.64 -7.36
N GLY A 123 17.78 -15.80 -7.02
CA GLY A 123 17.06 -16.89 -6.37
C GLY A 123 17.70 -18.25 -6.62
N HIS A 124 17.04 -19.30 -6.11
CA HIS A 124 17.39 -20.70 -6.27
C HIS A 124 16.47 -21.44 -7.24
N ILE A 125 15.18 -21.10 -7.27
CA ILE A 125 14.18 -21.71 -8.16
C ILE A 125 13.89 -20.74 -9.30
N LEU A 126 14.47 -21.02 -10.47
CA LEU A 126 14.42 -20.14 -11.63
C LEU A 126 14.02 -20.91 -12.90
N TYR A 127 13.21 -20.29 -13.75
CA TYR A 127 12.71 -20.83 -15.01
C TYR A 127 12.85 -19.83 -16.15
N SER A 128 12.97 -20.34 -17.37
CA SER A 128 12.79 -19.56 -18.59
C SER A 128 11.30 -19.33 -18.89
N GLU A 129 10.99 -18.29 -19.67
CA GLU A 129 9.60 -18.01 -20.11
C GLU A 129 8.98 -19.21 -20.85
N ASP A 130 9.75 -19.88 -21.73
CA ASP A 130 9.28 -21.06 -22.48
C ASP A 130 8.92 -22.23 -21.55
N GLU A 131 9.66 -22.42 -20.45
CA GLU A 131 9.37 -23.44 -19.44
C GLU A 131 8.08 -23.11 -18.69
N ILE A 132 7.91 -21.84 -18.27
CA ILE A 132 6.70 -21.36 -17.60
C ILE A 132 5.48 -21.52 -18.52
N GLU A 133 5.56 -21.09 -19.78
CA GLU A 133 4.49 -21.20 -20.76
C GLU A 133 4.08 -22.66 -20.98
N THR A 134 5.06 -23.52 -21.25
CA THR A 134 4.82 -24.95 -21.50
C THR A 134 4.19 -25.62 -20.29
N TYR A 135 4.67 -25.30 -19.09
CA TYR A 135 4.17 -25.84 -17.85
C TYR A 135 2.72 -25.39 -17.58
N LEU A 136 2.44 -24.08 -17.63
CA LEU A 136 1.09 -23.55 -17.37
C LEU A 136 0.06 -24.09 -18.36
N ALA A 137 0.41 -24.22 -19.63
CA ALA A 137 -0.47 -24.83 -20.62
C ALA A 137 -0.89 -26.26 -20.26
N GLN A 138 0.02 -27.07 -19.70
CA GLN A 138 -0.28 -28.43 -19.24
C GLN A 138 -1.18 -28.44 -18.01
N GLN A 139 -0.96 -27.53 -17.06
CA GLN A 139 -1.78 -27.42 -15.86
C GLN A 139 -3.23 -27.05 -16.20
N PHE A 140 -3.42 -26.07 -17.09
CA PHE A 140 -4.76 -25.67 -17.54
C PHE A 140 -5.46 -26.77 -18.36
N GLU A 141 -4.73 -27.57 -19.13
CA GLU A 141 -5.30 -28.76 -19.80
C GLU A 141 -5.80 -29.80 -18.78
N ALA A 142 -5.08 -29.99 -17.67
CA ALA A 142 -5.43 -30.96 -16.63
C ALA A 142 -6.72 -30.61 -15.86
N VAL A 143 -7.09 -29.33 -15.80
CA VAL A 143 -8.30 -28.84 -15.10
C VAL A 143 -9.33 -28.21 -16.04
N ALA A 144 -9.35 -28.61 -17.32
CA ALA A 144 -10.22 -28.03 -18.34
C ALA A 144 -11.74 -28.09 -18.05
N ASP A 145 -12.17 -28.96 -17.13
CA ASP A 145 -13.57 -29.09 -16.70
C ASP A 145 -13.93 -28.15 -15.52
N ALA A 146 -12.96 -27.50 -14.87
CA ALA A 146 -13.21 -26.57 -13.77
C ALA A 146 -13.85 -25.27 -14.28
N THR A 147 -14.78 -24.71 -13.50
CA THR A 147 -15.48 -23.46 -13.86
C THR A 147 -14.82 -22.22 -13.27
N GLN A 148 -14.12 -22.39 -12.15
CA GLN A 148 -13.33 -21.35 -11.50
C GLN A 148 -11.87 -21.80 -11.41
N VAL A 149 -10.94 -20.88 -11.65
CA VAL A 149 -9.50 -21.16 -11.54
C VAL A 149 -8.82 -20.05 -10.74
N CYS A 150 -8.23 -20.42 -9.60
CA CYS A 150 -7.30 -19.59 -8.86
C CYS A 150 -5.87 -19.95 -9.31
N LEU A 151 -5.25 -19.06 -10.07
CA LEU A 151 -3.87 -19.21 -10.48
C LEU A 151 -2.96 -18.54 -9.45
N ILE A 152 -2.05 -19.32 -8.87
CA ILE A 152 -1.14 -18.91 -7.81
C ILE A 152 0.26 -18.89 -8.42
N THR A 153 0.86 -17.72 -8.55
CA THR A 153 2.22 -17.60 -9.11
C THR A 153 3.10 -16.88 -8.12
N HIS A 154 4.35 -17.29 -7.93
CA HIS A 154 5.22 -16.43 -7.13
C HIS A 154 5.57 -15.15 -7.92
N THR A 155 5.93 -15.30 -9.19
CA THR A 155 6.25 -14.16 -10.07
C THR A 155 4.99 -13.48 -10.62
N PRO A 156 4.87 -12.14 -10.52
CA PRO A 156 3.75 -11.41 -11.11
C PRO A 156 3.69 -11.51 -12.64
N PRO A 157 2.52 -11.31 -13.26
CA PRO A 157 2.42 -11.11 -14.70
C PRO A 157 3.16 -9.84 -15.15
N PHE A 158 3.86 -9.92 -16.26
CA PHE A 158 4.57 -8.77 -16.82
C PHE A 158 3.63 -7.59 -17.09
N GLY A 159 4.05 -6.39 -16.67
CA GLY A 159 3.30 -5.15 -16.83
C GLY A 159 2.10 -5.03 -15.88
N THR A 160 1.98 -5.90 -14.88
CA THR A 160 0.88 -5.84 -13.91
C THR A 160 1.41 -6.19 -12.52
N LEU A 161 1.47 -5.18 -11.64
CA LEU A 161 1.94 -5.31 -10.25
C LEU A 161 3.36 -5.90 -10.14
N ASP A 162 4.23 -5.55 -11.09
CA ASP A 162 5.54 -6.19 -11.27
C ASP A 162 6.70 -5.19 -11.24
N TYR A 163 6.50 -3.97 -10.75
CA TYR A 163 7.54 -2.94 -10.76
C TYR A 163 8.41 -2.97 -9.49
N ALA A 164 9.70 -3.22 -9.65
CA ALA A 164 10.64 -3.29 -8.53
C ALA A 164 11.68 -2.17 -8.54
N LYS A 165 12.27 -1.89 -7.37
CA LYS A 165 13.38 -0.92 -7.19
C LYS A 165 14.68 -1.53 -6.67
N ARG A 166 14.61 -2.64 -5.90
CA ARG A 166 15.73 -3.21 -5.12
C ARG A 166 16.96 -3.56 -5.97
N PHE A 167 16.75 -4.00 -7.21
CA PHE A 167 17.81 -4.39 -8.14
C PHE A 167 17.76 -3.61 -9.45
N GLY A 168 17.32 -2.35 -9.37
CA GLY A 168 17.07 -1.48 -10.51
C GLY A 168 15.57 -1.22 -10.70
N GLN A 169 15.25 -0.04 -11.22
CA GLN A 169 13.89 0.42 -11.51
C GLN A 169 13.38 -0.20 -12.79
N ARG A 170 12.67 -1.32 -12.69
CA ARG A 170 12.16 -2.06 -13.86
C ARG A 170 10.98 -2.97 -13.53
N PRO A 171 10.14 -3.29 -14.52
CA PRO A 171 9.27 -4.46 -14.48
C PRO A 171 10.10 -5.74 -14.29
N ILE A 172 9.61 -6.67 -13.47
CA ILE A 172 10.24 -7.97 -13.18
C ILE A 172 9.26 -9.15 -13.36
N GLY A 173 8.08 -8.91 -13.92
CA GLY A 173 7.07 -9.96 -14.12
C GLY A 173 7.37 -10.86 -15.33
N SER A 174 6.62 -11.96 -15.42
CA SER A 174 6.73 -12.95 -16.51
C SER A 174 5.73 -12.67 -17.63
N HIS A 175 6.21 -12.69 -18.87
CA HIS A 175 5.37 -12.64 -20.06
C HIS A 175 4.53 -13.90 -20.20
N ALA A 176 5.08 -15.09 -19.93
CA ALA A 176 4.33 -16.34 -19.98
C ALA A 176 3.15 -16.36 -19.00
N VAL A 177 3.33 -15.79 -17.79
CA VAL A 177 2.23 -15.61 -16.83
C VAL A 177 1.18 -14.65 -17.39
N ALA A 178 1.58 -13.50 -17.95
CA ALA A 178 0.66 -12.52 -18.56
C ALA A 178 -0.13 -13.11 -19.76
N ASP A 179 0.54 -13.86 -20.62
CA ASP A 179 -0.07 -14.52 -21.78
C ASP A 179 -1.04 -15.62 -21.36
N THR A 180 -0.77 -16.31 -20.25
CA THR A 180 -1.68 -17.29 -19.64
C THR A 180 -3.00 -16.64 -19.22
N ILE A 181 -2.97 -15.43 -18.66
CA ILE A 181 -4.18 -14.65 -18.31
C ILE A 181 -5.05 -14.44 -19.55
N THR A 182 -4.41 -13.97 -20.61
CA THR A 182 -5.09 -13.63 -21.86
C THR A 182 -5.62 -14.88 -22.57
N THR A 183 -4.92 -16.01 -22.45
CA THR A 183 -5.27 -17.25 -23.14
C THR A 183 -6.36 -18.04 -22.42
N TYR A 184 -6.26 -18.16 -21.09
CA TYR A 184 -7.10 -19.06 -20.30
C TYR A 184 -8.10 -18.35 -19.40
N SER A 185 -7.95 -17.04 -19.18
CA SER A 185 -8.85 -16.21 -18.36
C SER A 185 -9.21 -16.86 -17.01
N PRO A 186 -8.22 -17.14 -16.14
CA PRO A 186 -8.50 -17.64 -14.79
C PRO A 186 -9.38 -16.65 -14.03
N THR A 187 -10.07 -17.12 -12.99
CA THR A 187 -10.95 -16.30 -12.15
C THR A 187 -10.17 -15.21 -11.41
N VAL A 188 -9.00 -15.57 -10.88
CA VAL A 188 -8.11 -14.65 -10.17
C VAL A 188 -6.67 -15.11 -10.27
N ILE A 189 -5.75 -14.17 -10.12
CA ILE A 189 -4.33 -14.45 -9.94
C ILE A 189 -3.87 -13.89 -8.61
N VAL A 190 -3.24 -14.75 -7.81
CA VAL A 190 -2.59 -14.36 -6.55
C VAL A 190 -1.09 -14.53 -6.72
N CYS A 191 -0.34 -13.43 -6.58
CA CYS A 191 1.11 -13.43 -6.71
C CYS A 191 1.88 -12.75 -5.57
N GLY A 192 3.19 -12.96 -5.57
CA GLY A 192 4.14 -12.45 -4.58
C GLY A 192 5.29 -11.67 -5.21
N HIS A 193 6.51 -11.87 -4.69
CA HIS A 193 7.82 -11.47 -5.23
C HIS A 193 8.10 -9.96 -5.32
N CYS A 194 7.17 -9.18 -5.86
CA CYS A 194 7.31 -7.74 -6.03
C CYS A 194 6.77 -6.98 -4.81
N HIS A 195 7.51 -7.03 -3.70
CA HIS A 195 7.14 -6.43 -2.41
C HIS A 195 6.62 -4.98 -2.50
N LEU A 196 7.17 -4.18 -3.42
CA LEU A 196 6.76 -2.79 -3.64
C LEU A 196 5.30 -2.65 -4.11
N MET A 197 4.81 -3.67 -4.81
CA MET A 197 3.44 -3.75 -5.31
C MET A 197 2.55 -4.60 -4.42
N GLY A 198 3.08 -5.16 -3.33
CA GLY A 198 2.33 -6.03 -2.42
C GLY A 198 1.17 -5.31 -1.72
N GLY A 199 0.08 -6.04 -1.49
CA GLY A 199 -1.18 -5.53 -0.96
C GLY A 199 -2.06 -4.80 -1.99
N ARG A 200 -1.68 -4.79 -3.28
CA ARG A 200 -2.41 -4.07 -4.34
C ARG A 200 -3.11 -5.05 -5.28
N THR A 201 -4.21 -4.57 -5.87
CA THR A 201 -4.95 -5.26 -6.94
C THR A 201 -4.85 -4.48 -8.25
N ALA A 202 -5.00 -5.19 -9.36
CA ALA A 202 -5.09 -4.64 -10.72
C ALA A 202 -5.97 -5.55 -11.58
N VAL A 203 -6.29 -5.12 -12.80
CA VAL A 203 -7.01 -5.95 -13.78
C VAL A 203 -6.14 -6.12 -15.02
N HIS A 204 -5.92 -7.35 -15.44
CA HIS A 204 -5.19 -7.71 -16.66
C HIS A 204 -6.10 -8.52 -17.59
N SER A 205 -6.36 -8.04 -18.80
CA SER A 205 -7.25 -8.70 -19.75
C SER A 205 -8.63 -9.07 -19.17
N GLY A 206 -9.15 -8.26 -18.24
CA GLY A 206 -10.43 -8.49 -17.56
C GLY A 206 -10.37 -9.43 -16.35
N VAL A 207 -9.19 -9.97 -16.01
CA VAL A 207 -8.97 -10.84 -14.85
C VAL A 207 -8.34 -10.04 -13.71
N PRO A 208 -8.84 -10.16 -12.46
CA PRO A 208 -8.21 -9.54 -11.31
C PRO A 208 -6.87 -10.22 -10.97
N VAL A 209 -5.86 -9.38 -10.75
CA VAL A 209 -4.51 -9.76 -10.31
C VAL A 209 -4.25 -9.11 -8.96
N LEU A 210 -3.84 -9.91 -7.99
CA LEU A 210 -3.48 -9.48 -6.65
C LEU A 210 -2.01 -9.81 -6.40
N ASN A 211 -1.19 -8.80 -6.09
CA ASN A 211 0.12 -9.04 -5.49
C ASN A 211 -0.01 -8.89 -3.98
N ILE A 212 0.28 -9.94 -3.22
CA ILE A 212 0.10 -9.98 -1.76
C ILE A 212 1.41 -10.15 -0.98
N ALA A 213 2.55 -9.82 -1.60
CA ALA A 213 3.86 -9.87 -0.95
C ALA A 213 3.94 -8.95 0.30
N CYS A 214 4.36 -9.49 1.44
CA CYS A 214 4.73 -8.69 2.61
C CYS A 214 6.16 -8.13 2.45
N HIS A 215 6.50 -6.98 3.05
CA HIS A 215 7.88 -6.47 3.03
C HIS A 215 8.81 -7.28 3.95
N ASP A 216 10.11 -7.25 3.64
CA ASP A 216 11.17 -7.96 4.38
C ASP A 216 11.88 -7.10 5.45
N ASP A 217 11.49 -5.83 5.60
CA ASP A 217 12.02 -4.95 6.63
C ASP A 217 11.54 -5.36 8.03
N LEU A 218 12.44 -5.36 9.02
CA LEU A 218 12.07 -5.68 10.40
C LEU A 218 10.93 -4.80 10.90
N GLY A 219 9.82 -5.43 11.28
CA GLY A 219 8.63 -4.76 11.78
C GLY A 219 7.62 -4.37 10.70
N ALA A 220 7.88 -4.70 9.43
CA ALA A 220 6.93 -4.56 8.33
C ALA A 220 5.60 -5.26 8.65
N ASP A 221 4.51 -4.60 8.24
CA ASP A 221 3.17 -5.13 8.42
C ASP A 221 2.99 -6.40 7.59
N ALA A 222 2.16 -7.29 8.12
CA ALA A 222 1.67 -8.44 7.39
C ALA A 222 0.60 -7.99 6.40
N ARG A 223 0.56 -8.58 5.21
CA ARG A 223 -0.46 -8.32 4.19
C ARG A 223 -1.23 -9.60 3.92
N TYR A 224 -2.53 -9.47 3.78
CA TYR A 224 -3.42 -10.58 3.46
C TYR A 224 -4.56 -10.13 2.55
N ALA A 225 -5.21 -11.07 1.89
CA ALA A 225 -6.47 -10.81 1.21
C ALA A 225 -7.47 -11.94 1.43
N THR A 226 -8.74 -11.59 1.55
CA THR A 226 -9.84 -12.56 1.44
C THR A 226 -10.45 -12.47 0.06
N ILE A 227 -10.56 -13.60 -0.64
CA ILE A 227 -11.05 -13.68 -2.01
C ILE A 227 -12.24 -14.63 -2.06
N ASP A 228 -13.39 -14.15 -2.52
CA ASP A 228 -14.58 -14.97 -2.73
C ASP A 228 -14.64 -15.42 -4.21
N LEU A 229 -14.36 -16.70 -4.44
CA LEU A 229 -14.35 -17.37 -5.76
C LEU A 229 -15.71 -17.98 -6.13
N SER A 230 -16.79 -17.64 -5.42
CA SER A 230 -18.13 -18.18 -5.71
C SER A 230 -18.70 -17.72 -7.06
N THR A 231 -18.11 -16.70 -7.66
CA THR A 231 -18.53 -16.16 -8.97
C THR A 231 -17.31 -15.91 -9.86
N SER A 232 -17.56 -15.74 -11.17
CA SER A 232 -16.52 -15.40 -12.15
C SER A 232 -15.92 -14.00 -11.93
N ASP A 233 -16.58 -13.15 -11.14
CA ASP A 233 -16.09 -11.84 -10.73
C ASP A 233 -15.85 -11.89 -9.21
N PRO A 234 -14.64 -12.25 -8.77
CA PRO A 234 -14.40 -12.53 -7.36
C PRO A 234 -14.38 -11.25 -6.53
N ASP A 235 -14.96 -11.32 -5.32
CA ASP A 235 -14.87 -10.22 -4.35
C ASP A 235 -13.54 -10.30 -3.61
N ILE A 236 -12.72 -9.25 -3.70
CA ILE A 236 -11.37 -9.21 -3.15
C ILE A 236 -11.28 -8.10 -2.11
N THR A 237 -10.99 -8.46 -0.86
CA THR A 237 -10.69 -7.51 0.21
C THR A 237 -9.26 -7.72 0.67
N THR A 238 -8.41 -6.69 0.54
CA THR A 238 -7.05 -6.68 1.10
C THR A 238 -7.04 -6.10 2.51
N GLY A 239 -6.07 -6.51 3.32
CA GLY A 239 -5.86 -5.99 4.65
C GLY A 239 -4.40 -6.08 5.09
N THR A 240 -4.09 -5.38 6.17
CA THR A 240 -2.76 -5.39 6.79
C THR A 240 -2.87 -5.73 8.26
N LEU A 241 -1.91 -6.49 8.78
CA LEU A 241 -1.81 -6.78 10.19
C LEU A 241 -0.57 -6.16 10.84
N PRO A 242 -0.71 -5.70 12.10
CA PRO A 242 -1.95 -5.70 12.89
C PRO A 242 -2.97 -4.68 12.36
N ASP A 243 -4.27 -5.04 12.38
CA ASP A 243 -5.41 -4.26 11.83
C ASP A 243 -5.69 -2.97 12.65
N ILE A 244 -4.95 -2.81 13.74
CA ILE A 244 -4.93 -1.68 14.65
C ILE A 244 -3.46 -1.25 14.75
N PRO A 245 -3.14 0.06 14.85
CA PRO A 245 -1.81 0.42 15.32
C PRO A 245 -1.51 -0.40 16.59
N LYS A 246 -0.34 -1.07 16.62
CA LYS A 246 0.12 -2.01 17.68
C LYS A 246 -0.23 -1.56 19.12
N SER A 247 -0.42 -0.25 19.33
CA SER A 247 -1.23 0.36 20.38
C SER A 247 -1.90 1.64 19.84
N GLU A 248 -3.11 1.98 20.30
CA GLU A 248 -3.76 3.27 20.00
C GLU A 248 -2.93 4.49 20.45
N LEU A 249 -1.98 4.28 21.37
CA LEU A 249 -1.02 5.31 21.79
C LEU A 249 -0.08 5.74 20.68
N LEU A 250 0.13 4.93 19.62
CA LEU A 250 0.96 5.31 18.46
C LEU A 250 0.34 6.46 17.65
N ARG A 251 -0.94 6.74 17.84
CA ARG A 251 -1.63 7.89 17.25
C ARG A 251 -1.16 9.21 17.87
N LEU A 252 -0.60 9.14 19.08
CA LEU A 252 -0.12 10.31 19.79
C LEU A 252 1.17 10.84 19.15
N ILE A 253 1.27 12.16 19.10
CA ILE A 253 2.40 12.86 18.52
C ILE A 253 3.73 12.40 19.16
N GLN A 254 4.71 12.09 18.32
CA GLN A 254 6.03 11.58 18.70
C GLN A 254 5.99 10.28 19.54
N VAL A 255 4.93 9.50 19.55
CA VAL A 255 4.93 8.16 20.16
C VAL A 255 5.30 7.12 19.12
N GLY A 256 6.60 6.83 19.01
CA GLY A 256 7.11 5.69 18.24
C GLY A 256 7.30 4.43 19.11
N PRO A 257 7.72 3.30 18.52
CA PRO A 257 7.83 2.00 19.21
C PRO A 257 8.64 2.03 20.51
N SER A 258 9.75 2.79 20.54
CA SER A 258 10.58 2.92 21.75
C SER A 258 9.86 3.64 22.89
N ARG A 259 9.05 4.65 22.56
CA ARG A 259 8.31 5.43 23.57
C ARG A 259 7.08 4.67 24.04
N LEU A 260 6.40 3.96 23.13
CA LEU A 260 5.33 3.04 23.47
C LEU A 260 5.79 2.01 24.52
N LYS A 261 6.93 1.37 24.29
CA LYS A 261 7.51 0.42 25.27
C LYS A 261 7.71 1.05 26.65
N HIS A 262 8.22 2.28 26.73
CA HIS A 262 8.38 2.95 28.02
C HIS A 262 7.04 3.30 28.69
N MET A 263 5.98 3.58 27.90
CA MET A 263 4.62 3.78 28.40
C MET A 263 4.07 2.47 29.00
N GLU A 264 4.17 1.36 28.28
CA GLU A 264 3.76 0.02 28.74
C GLU A 264 4.51 -0.40 30.02
N GLU A 265 5.82 -0.14 30.11
CA GLU A 265 6.61 -0.39 31.32
C GLU A 265 6.13 0.41 32.55
N GLN A 266 5.36 1.48 32.34
CA GLN A 266 4.72 2.28 33.38
C GLN A 266 3.21 2.00 33.51
N ALA A 267 2.70 0.93 32.90
CA ALA A 267 1.27 0.57 32.85
C ALA A 267 0.40 1.69 32.24
N ILE A 268 0.90 2.29 31.16
CA ILE A 268 0.16 3.21 30.29
C ILE A 268 -0.01 2.45 28.97
N ASP A 269 -1.12 1.75 28.83
CA ASP A 269 -1.34 0.78 27.75
C ASP A 269 -2.34 1.31 26.71
N THR A 270 -3.22 2.22 27.15
CA THR A 270 -4.37 2.74 26.39
C THR A 270 -4.44 4.27 26.45
N LEU A 271 -5.18 4.88 25.53
CA LEU A 271 -5.51 6.30 25.59
C LEU A 271 -6.19 6.63 26.91
N ASP A 272 -7.02 5.76 27.48
CA ASP A 272 -7.67 5.98 28.79
C ASP A 272 -6.69 6.14 29.96
N ASP A 273 -5.46 5.63 29.83
CA ASP A 273 -4.40 5.84 30.82
C ASP A 273 -3.75 7.23 30.72
N ILE A 274 -3.98 7.97 29.63
CA ILE A 274 -3.48 9.34 29.40
C ILE A 274 -4.44 10.34 30.06
N THR A 275 -4.19 10.64 31.34
CA THR A 275 -5.05 11.49 32.18
C THR A 275 -4.23 12.51 32.98
N PRO A 276 -4.85 13.58 33.50
CA PRO A 276 -4.14 14.51 34.38
C PRO A 276 -3.44 13.84 35.57
N ALA A 277 -3.90 12.66 36.01
CA ALA A 277 -3.29 11.88 37.07
C ALA A 277 -1.98 11.20 36.63
N SER A 278 -1.90 10.69 35.39
CA SER A 278 -0.69 10.07 34.83
C SER A 278 0.32 11.08 34.27
N ARG A 279 -0.05 12.37 34.19
CA ARG A 279 0.80 13.47 33.69
C ARG A 279 2.22 13.43 34.25
N ARG A 280 2.39 13.19 35.56
CA ARG A 280 3.74 13.16 36.15
C ARG A 280 4.56 11.98 35.63
N THR A 281 3.95 10.81 35.52
CA THR A 281 4.56 9.61 34.94
C THR A 281 4.97 9.86 33.49
N LEU A 282 4.08 10.46 32.68
CA LEU A 282 4.35 10.81 31.29
C LEU A 282 5.54 11.76 31.12
N ILE A 283 5.70 12.73 32.02
CA ILE A 283 6.86 13.64 32.04
C ILE A 283 8.15 12.90 32.35
N ASP A 284 8.10 11.92 33.25
CA ASP A 284 9.27 11.20 33.74
C ASP A 284 9.71 10.07 32.78
N LEU A 285 8.96 9.81 31.70
CA LEU A 285 9.36 8.87 30.64
C LEU A 285 10.67 9.32 29.95
N PRO A 286 11.55 8.39 29.57
CA PRO A 286 12.78 8.71 28.85
C PRO A 286 12.53 9.57 27.60
N GLY A 287 13.27 10.68 27.49
CA GLY A 287 13.16 11.61 26.36
C GLY A 287 11.87 12.43 26.33
N SER A 288 11.05 12.40 27.38
CA SER A 288 9.78 13.12 27.47
C SER A 288 9.90 14.36 28.36
N SER A 289 8.90 15.24 28.31
CA SER A 289 8.89 16.50 29.05
C SER A 289 7.46 16.96 29.29
N ALA A 290 7.27 18.06 30.04
CA ALA A 290 5.96 18.68 30.22
C ALA A 290 5.27 18.99 28.88
N TRP A 291 6.04 19.45 27.88
CA TRP A 291 5.53 19.72 26.54
C TRP A 291 4.91 18.47 25.90
N HIS A 292 5.54 17.31 26.03
CA HIS A 292 5.01 16.06 25.51
C HIS A 292 3.74 15.65 26.25
N ALA A 293 3.80 15.62 27.58
CA ALA A 293 2.68 15.17 28.41
C ALA A 293 1.43 16.04 28.21
N ASP A 294 1.59 17.37 28.12
CA ASP A 294 0.47 18.30 27.93
C ASP A 294 -0.19 18.10 26.55
N ARG A 295 0.61 17.86 25.50
CA ARG A 295 0.09 17.55 24.16
C ARG A 295 -0.59 16.19 24.10
N TRP A 296 -0.01 15.14 24.69
CA TRP A 296 -0.65 13.82 24.74
C TRP A 296 -1.98 13.86 25.47
N LEU A 297 -2.09 14.64 26.54
CA LEU A 297 -3.35 14.84 27.25
C LEU A 297 -4.41 15.49 26.37
N ALA A 298 -4.05 16.58 25.69
CA ALA A 298 -4.98 17.29 24.80
C ALA A 298 -5.36 16.45 23.58
N GLN A 299 -4.41 15.72 23.01
CA GLN A 299 -4.66 14.85 21.86
C GLN A 299 -5.53 13.65 22.24
N ALA A 300 -5.26 13.00 23.37
CA ALA A 300 -6.13 11.93 23.87
C ALA A 300 -7.56 12.44 24.16
N ASP A 301 -7.72 13.68 24.66
CA ASP A 301 -9.04 14.29 24.84
C ASP A 301 -9.74 14.57 23.50
N ALA A 302 -9.03 15.12 22.52
CA ALA A 302 -9.55 15.36 21.17
C ALA A 302 -10.01 14.07 20.47
N ILE A 303 -9.23 13.00 20.59
CA ILE A 303 -9.59 11.67 20.07
C ILE A 303 -10.85 11.14 20.77
N ARG A 304 -10.87 11.11 22.11
CA ARG A 304 -12.03 10.58 22.87
C ARG A 304 -13.32 11.35 22.63
N THR A 305 -13.22 12.65 22.36
CA THR A 305 -14.39 13.52 22.13
C THR A 305 -14.79 13.60 20.66
N ASP A 306 -14.03 12.94 19.77
CA ASP A 306 -14.20 13.01 18.31
C ASP A 306 -14.33 14.46 17.83
N LYS A 307 -13.48 15.33 18.38
CA LYS A 307 -13.51 16.76 18.12
C LYS A 307 -12.11 17.25 17.79
N PRO A 308 -11.79 17.46 16.50
CA PRO A 308 -10.54 18.07 16.11
C PRO A 308 -10.34 19.44 16.76
N ILE A 309 -9.14 19.70 17.27
CA ILE A 309 -8.74 20.97 17.86
C ILE A 309 -7.40 21.42 17.29
N ILE A 310 -7.23 22.74 17.27
CA ILE A 310 -5.93 23.38 17.10
C ILE A 310 -5.37 23.66 18.49
N TYR A 311 -4.27 23.00 18.85
CA TYR A 311 -3.71 23.07 20.21
C TYR A 311 -3.09 24.43 20.51
N THR A 312 -2.22 24.93 19.61
CA THR A 312 -1.65 26.29 19.70
C THR A 312 -1.93 27.06 18.41
N PRO A 313 -3.06 27.79 18.32
CA PRO A 313 -3.42 28.57 17.13
C PRO A 313 -2.32 29.51 16.65
N GLU A 314 -1.56 30.09 17.57
CA GLU A 314 -0.49 31.04 17.25
C GLU A 314 0.66 30.40 16.46
N ASN A 315 0.84 29.08 16.55
CA ASN A 315 1.85 28.34 15.81
C ASN A 315 1.44 28.03 14.36
N LEU A 316 0.14 28.11 14.04
CA LEU A 316 -0.41 27.91 12.69
C LEU A 316 -0.52 29.21 11.89
N SER A 317 0.00 30.33 12.40
CA SER A 317 -0.08 31.62 11.71
C SER A 317 1.28 32.00 11.10
N PRO A 318 1.36 32.05 9.77
CA PRO A 318 1.53 33.29 9.05
C PRO A 318 0.13 33.86 8.81
N VAL A 319 -0.06 35.13 9.12
CA VAL A 319 -1.33 35.82 8.87
C VAL A 319 -1.65 35.69 7.37
N PHE A 320 -2.77 35.05 6.99
CA PHE A 320 -3.22 34.87 5.59
C PHE A 320 -3.71 36.20 4.97
N ASP A 321 -3.06 37.33 5.28
CA ASP A 321 -3.42 38.67 4.81
C ASP A 321 -2.93 38.92 3.36
N ASP A 322 -1.98 38.11 2.87
CA ASP A 322 -1.34 38.19 1.55
C ASP A 322 -1.88 37.13 0.57
N PRO A 323 -1.63 37.23 -0.76
CA PRO A 323 -2.03 36.19 -1.69
C PRO A 323 -1.41 34.83 -1.32
N VAL A 324 -2.28 33.92 -0.86
CA VAL A 324 -1.92 32.54 -0.53
C VAL A 324 -2.08 31.69 -1.78
N LEU A 325 -0.95 31.13 -2.23
CA LEU A 325 -0.93 30.12 -3.26
C LEU A 325 -0.64 28.78 -2.61
N LEU A 326 -1.57 27.84 -2.75
CA LEU A 326 -1.29 26.45 -2.42
C LEU A 326 -0.55 25.84 -3.60
N PHE A 327 0.43 24.97 -3.36
CA PHE A 327 1.10 24.27 -4.45
C PHE A 327 1.40 22.81 -4.09
N ASP A 328 1.54 22.01 -5.14
CA ASP A 328 1.80 20.58 -5.07
C ASP A 328 2.60 20.14 -6.30
N LEU A 329 3.55 19.22 -6.12
CA LEU A 329 4.46 18.74 -7.16
C LEU A 329 4.35 17.24 -7.35
N GLU A 330 4.23 16.80 -8.61
CA GLU A 330 4.38 15.40 -8.97
C GLU A 330 5.76 15.13 -9.57
N THR A 331 6.38 14.05 -9.09
CA THR A 331 7.70 13.62 -9.52
C THR A 331 7.72 12.18 -9.96
N ASP A 332 8.80 11.77 -10.61
CA ASP A 332 9.13 10.34 -10.77
C ASP A 332 9.34 9.64 -9.43
N LEU A 333 9.36 8.30 -9.46
CA LEU A 333 9.55 7.45 -8.29
C LEU A 333 10.86 7.69 -7.52
N ASP A 334 11.90 8.19 -8.18
CA ASP A 334 13.18 8.55 -7.55
C ASP A 334 13.19 10.01 -7.03
N GLN A 335 12.09 10.75 -7.22
CA GLN A 335 11.91 12.13 -6.78
C GLN A 335 12.97 13.11 -7.34
N ARG A 336 13.34 12.91 -8.60
CA ARG A 336 14.39 13.67 -9.30
C ARG A 336 13.86 14.67 -10.31
N GLN A 337 12.80 14.31 -11.02
CA GLN A 337 12.23 15.08 -12.12
C GLN A 337 10.79 15.45 -11.79
N ILE A 338 10.51 16.75 -11.80
CA ILE A 338 9.15 17.30 -11.73
C ILE A 338 8.54 17.23 -13.13
N PHE A 339 7.32 16.70 -13.25
CA PHE A 339 6.61 16.61 -14.54
C PHE A 339 5.24 17.30 -14.53
N LEU A 340 4.70 17.53 -13.34
CA LEU A 340 3.47 18.27 -13.11
C LEU A 340 3.64 19.12 -11.84
N ALA A 341 3.27 20.39 -11.94
CA ALA A 341 3.16 21.28 -10.80
C ALA A 341 1.79 21.96 -10.82
N GLY A 342 1.12 21.98 -9.68
CA GLY A 342 -0.18 22.62 -9.52
C GLY A 342 -0.12 23.80 -8.55
N PHE A 343 -0.88 24.84 -8.83
CA PHE A 343 -1.08 25.99 -7.95
C PHE A 343 -2.57 26.28 -7.77
N TYR A 344 -3.01 26.46 -6.53
CA TYR A 344 -4.34 26.95 -6.18
C TYR A 344 -4.22 28.38 -5.67
N ASP A 345 -4.86 29.33 -6.34
CA ASP A 345 -5.04 30.69 -5.85
C ASP A 345 -6.32 30.80 -5.02
N THR A 346 -6.13 30.87 -3.70
CA THR A 346 -7.23 30.91 -2.72
C THR A 346 -8.07 32.19 -2.82
N THR A 347 -7.55 33.25 -3.44
CA THR A 347 -8.26 34.53 -3.59
C THR A 347 -9.19 34.52 -4.79
N THR A 348 -8.82 33.80 -5.85
CA THR A 348 -9.60 33.72 -7.10
C THR A 348 -10.37 32.41 -7.25
N ASP A 349 -10.12 31.44 -6.37
CA ASP A 349 -10.68 30.09 -6.45
C ASP A 349 -10.31 29.39 -7.78
N THR A 350 -9.04 29.52 -8.18
CA THR A 350 -8.54 28.97 -9.45
C THR A 350 -7.36 28.04 -9.27
N ILE A 351 -7.38 26.93 -10.02
CA ILE A 351 -6.25 26.00 -10.10
C ILE A 351 -5.56 26.17 -11.45
N THR A 352 -4.25 26.39 -11.43
CA THR A 352 -3.37 26.43 -12.60
C THR A 352 -2.40 25.26 -12.52
N GLN A 353 -2.26 24.50 -13.61
CA GLN A 353 -1.35 23.36 -13.68
C GLN A 353 -0.34 23.52 -14.81
N PHE A 354 0.92 23.23 -14.53
CA PHE A 354 2.03 23.20 -15.47
C PHE A 354 2.43 21.74 -15.69
N PHE A 355 2.19 21.23 -16.90
CA PHE A 355 2.44 19.84 -17.24
C PHE A 355 3.39 19.76 -18.44
N LYS A 356 4.61 19.24 -18.20
CA LYS A 356 5.61 18.98 -19.24
C LYS A 356 6.28 17.64 -18.93
N PRO A 357 5.79 16.52 -19.49
CA PRO A 357 6.28 15.20 -19.13
C PRO A 357 7.75 14.96 -19.55
N ASP A 358 8.26 15.72 -20.53
CA ASP A 358 9.62 15.57 -21.06
C ASP A 358 10.51 16.82 -20.92
N ASP A 359 9.98 17.94 -20.44
CA ASP A 359 10.69 19.23 -20.42
C ASP A 359 10.51 19.95 -19.08
N GLU A 360 11.26 19.49 -18.07
CA GLU A 360 11.24 20.11 -16.73
C GLU A 360 11.74 21.57 -16.79
N GLU A 361 12.66 21.91 -17.70
CA GLU A 361 13.16 23.29 -17.85
C GLU A 361 12.05 24.24 -18.29
N GLU A 362 11.25 23.85 -19.29
CA GLU A 362 10.08 24.62 -19.72
C GLU A 362 9.02 24.71 -18.61
N LEU A 363 8.77 23.62 -17.87
CA LEU A 363 7.84 23.61 -16.74
C LEU A 363 8.24 24.64 -15.68
N LEU A 364 9.52 24.65 -15.30
CA LEU A 364 10.05 25.58 -14.32
C LEU A 364 10.00 27.02 -14.82
N ALA A 365 10.27 27.26 -16.10
CA ALA A 365 10.17 28.58 -16.70
C ALA A 365 8.73 29.12 -16.64
N ASP A 366 7.75 28.29 -17.03
CA ASP A 366 6.32 28.63 -16.99
C ASP A 366 5.85 28.92 -15.56
N LEU A 367 6.24 28.06 -14.59
CA LEU A 367 5.93 28.23 -13.18
C LEU A 367 6.51 29.53 -12.62
N ARG A 368 7.79 29.82 -12.87
CA ARG A 368 8.43 31.07 -12.41
C ARG A 368 7.73 32.30 -12.97
N ALA A 369 7.36 32.27 -14.25
CA ALA A 369 6.61 33.35 -14.89
C ALA A 369 5.22 33.54 -14.25
N PHE A 370 4.58 32.44 -13.83
CA PHE A 370 3.32 32.49 -13.09
C PHE A 370 3.48 33.13 -11.72
N VAL A 371 4.41 32.65 -10.89
CA VAL A 371 4.62 33.18 -9.53
C VAL A 371 5.07 34.65 -9.57
N ALA A 372 5.80 35.08 -10.61
CA ALA A 372 6.21 36.47 -10.77
C ALA A 372 5.05 37.47 -10.97
N ASN A 373 3.81 37.00 -11.19
CA ASN A 373 2.63 37.86 -11.25
C ASN A 373 2.09 38.24 -9.86
N TYR A 374 2.62 37.65 -8.80
CA TYR A 374 2.23 37.87 -7.42
C TYR A 374 3.29 38.70 -6.69
N ASP A 375 2.84 39.57 -5.78
CA ASP A 375 3.72 40.38 -4.94
C ASP A 375 4.00 39.62 -3.64
N ASP A 376 5.21 39.06 -3.52
CA ASP A 376 5.71 38.28 -2.37
C ASP A 376 4.74 37.20 -1.83
N PRO A 377 4.22 36.28 -2.67
CA PRO A 377 3.23 35.31 -2.23
C PRO A 377 3.79 34.33 -1.20
N THR A 378 2.90 33.83 -0.34
CA THR A 378 3.19 32.65 0.48
C THR A 378 2.78 31.40 -0.29
N LEU A 379 3.75 30.51 -0.51
CA LEU A 379 3.55 29.19 -1.12
C LEU A 379 3.35 28.14 -0.03
N ILE A 380 2.12 27.66 0.12
CA ILE A 380 1.76 26.63 1.09
C ILE A 380 1.67 25.27 0.41
N TYR A 381 2.28 24.25 0.98
CA TYR A 381 2.24 22.86 0.50
C TYR A 381 2.12 21.89 1.66
N TYR A 382 1.92 20.60 1.36
CA TYR A 382 1.75 19.56 2.37
C TYR A 382 2.79 18.44 2.22
N GLY A 383 4.00 18.66 2.72
CA GLY A 383 5.09 17.67 2.64
C GLY A 383 5.35 16.93 3.96
N GLY A 384 5.24 17.64 5.10
CA GLY A 384 5.61 17.12 6.41
C GLY A 384 7.12 16.95 6.64
N ASN A 385 7.96 17.36 5.69
CA ASN A 385 9.41 17.13 5.68
C ASN A 385 10.18 18.14 4.80
N ASN A 386 9.53 19.21 4.34
CA ASN A 386 10.01 20.19 3.37
C ASN A 386 10.37 19.65 1.98
N PHE A 387 9.74 18.55 1.55
CA PHE A 387 10.03 17.91 0.26
C PHE A 387 9.84 18.88 -0.92
N ASP A 388 8.64 19.44 -1.10
CA ASP A 388 8.29 20.20 -2.30
C ASP A 388 9.15 21.45 -2.50
N GLU A 389 9.35 22.25 -1.43
CA GLU A 389 10.29 23.39 -1.48
C GLU A 389 11.68 22.91 -1.89
N THR A 390 12.19 21.87 -1.22
CA THR A 390 13.54 21.37 -1.44
C THR A 390 13.71 20.87 -2.88
N ARG A 391 12.73 20.13 -3.40
CA ARG A 391 12.73 19.58 -4.75
C ARG A 391 12.62 20.67 -5.80
N LEU A 392 11.72 21.64 -5.64
CA LEU A 392 11.57 22.78 -6.54
C LEU A 392 12.87 23.59 -6.63
N GLU A 393 13.46 23.94 -5.48
CA GLU A 393 14.70 24.72 -5.41
C GLU A 393 15.91 23.95 -5.97
N GLN A 394 15.96 22.63 -5.78
CA GLN A 394 16.97 21.78 -6.43
C GLN A 394 16.78 21.71 -7.95
N SER A 395 15.56 21.57 -8.45
CA SER A 395 15.27 21.57 -9.88
C SER A 395 15.63 22.92 -10.51
N LEU A 396 15.24 24.04 -9.88
CA LEU A 396 15.62 25.38 -10.31
C LEU A 396 17.14 25.54 -10.41
N SER A 397 17.88 25.16 -9.37
CA SER A 397 19.34 25.23 -9.37
C SER A 397 19.97 24.33 -10.44
N THR A 398 19.40 23.16 -10.69
CA THR A 398 19.91 22.19 -11.67
C THR A 398 19.81 22.75 -13.09
N HIS A 399 18.71 23.44 -13.40
CA HIS A 399 18.46 24.08 -14.69
C HIS A 399 19.00 25.53 -14.78
N GLY A 400 19.73 25.99 -13.76
CA GLY A 400 20.40 27.30 -13.78
C GLY A 400 19.48 28.51 -13.55
N PHE A 401 18.27 28.29 -13.03
CA PHE A 401 17.37 29.36 -12.61
C PHE A 401 17.76 29.95 -11.24
N GLU A 402 17.40 31.21 -11.01
CA GLU A 402 17.48 31.82 -9.69
C GLU A 402 16.46 31.20 -8.74
N SER A 403 16.84 31.09 -7.47
CA SER A 403 15.98 30.62 -6.37
C SER A 403 14.70 31.46 -6.26
N LEU A 404 13.59 30.82 -5.94
CA LEU A 404 12.32 31.50 -5.69
C LEU A 404 12.27 32.08 -4.28
N ARG A 405 13.14 31.64 -3.35
CA ARG A 405 13.20 32.17 -1.97
C ARG A 405 13.39 33.68 -1.85
N SER A 406 13.81 34.36 -2.90
CA SER A 406 13.89 35.83 -2.91
C SER A 406 12.56 36.53 -3.24
N GLN A 407 11.56 35.79 -3.71
CA GLN A 407 10.25 36.32 -4.12
C GLN A 407 9.07 35.62 -3.43
N VAL A 408 9.30 34.50 -2.74
CA VAL A 408 8.23 33.76 -2.06
C VAL A 408 8.64 33.37 -0.65
N THR A 409 7.64 33.21 0.20
CA THR A 409 7.77 32.53 1.49
C THR A 409 7.20 31.12 1.36
N TYR A 410 8.04 30.10 1.59
CA TYR A 410 7.59 28.71 1.62
C TYR A 410 7.03 28.33 3.00
N TRP A 411 5.96 27.54 3.00
CA TRP A 411 5.35 27.04 4.22
C TRP A 411 4.83 25.61 4.06
N ASP A 412 5.53 24.65 4.68
CA ASP A 412 5.09 23.25 4.75
C ASP A 412 4.03 23.09 5.83
N LEU A 413 2.75 23.15 5.45
CA LEU A 413 1.63 23.00 6.37
C LEU A 413 1.65 21.64 7.08
N GLY A 414 2.14 20.58 6.43
CA GLY A 414 2.19 19.23 6.97
C GLY A 414 2.99 19.15 8.28
N ILE A 415 4.09 19.89 8.40
CA ILE A 415 4.92 19.94 9.62
C ILE A 415 4.13 20.50 10.80
N TYR A 416 3.34 21.55 10.57
CA TYR A 416 2.58 22.19 11.63
C TYR A 416 1.32 21.41 11.97
N ILE A 417 0.65 20.83 10.98
CA ILE A 417 -0.54 19.99 11.20
C ILE A 417 -0.21 18.80 12.10
N GLN A 418 0.91 18.11 11.86
CA GLN A 418 1.39 17.02 12.73
C GLN A 418 1.64 17.46 14.18
N GLN A 419 1.89 18.76 14.41
CA GLN A 419 2.22 19.29 15.73
C GLN A 419 1.04 19.93 16.43
N GLU A 420 0.14 20.57 15.71
CA GLU A 420 -0.88 21.45 16.27
C GLU A 420 -2.31 21.00 16.02
N LEU A 421 -2.58 20.16 15.03
CA LEU A 421 -3.92 19.64 14.77
C LEU A 421 -4.09 18.26 15.44
N PHE A 422 -4.92 18.23 16.47
CA PHE A 422 -5.21 17.03 17.23
C PHE A 422 -6.64 16.57 16.97
N GLY A 423 -6.82 15.30 16.67
CA GLY A 423 -8.12 14.69 16.36
C GLY A 423 -7.98 13.20 16.14
N ASP A 424 -9.10 12.54 15.86
CA ASP A 424 -9.14 11.12 15.51
C ASP A 424 -8.70 10.94 14.04
N PHE A 425 -7.38 11.02 13.78
CA PHE A 425 -6.82 10.75 12.46
C PHE A 425 -6.19 9.35 12.41
N PRO A 426 -6.37 8.57 11.32
CA PRO A 426 -5.68 7.29 11.14
C PRO A 426 -4.17 7.49 10.90
N ASP A 427 -3.82 8.55 10.16
CA ASP A 427 -2.47 9.05 9.96
C ASP A 427 -2.52 10.54 9.60
N TYR A 428 -1.36 11.16 9.41
CA TYR A 428 -1.21 12.57 9.05
C TYR A 428 -0.89 12.78 7.56
N ARG A 429 -1.33 11.87 6.67
CA ARG A 429 -1.30 12.13 5.22
C ARG A 429 -2.38 13.15 4.86
N LEU A 430 -2.14 13.90 3.79
CA LEU A 430 -3.02 14.99 3.31
C LEU A 430 -4.48 14.54 3.22
N GLY A 431 -4.76 13.46 2.49
CA GLY A 431 -6.12 12.94 2.31
C GLY A 431 -6.79 12.48 3.61
N SER A 432 -6.05 11.82 4.50
CA SER A 432 -6.55 11.39 5.82
C SER A 432 -6.96 12.58 6.69
N VAL A 433 -6.16 13.65 6.72
CA VAL A 433 -6.52 14.84 7.50
C VAL A 433 -7.68 15.57 6.85
N ALA A 434 -7.64 15.81 5.54
CA ALA A 434 -8.68 16.54 4.82
C ALA A 434 -10.08 15.92 4.95
N THR A 435 -10.17 14.59 4.83
CA THR A 435 -11.44 13.83 4.99
C THR A 435 -12.00 13.88 6.42
N ASN A 436 -11.15 14.07 7.44
CA ASN A 436 -11.60 14.08 8.84
C ASN A 436 -11.94 15.50 9.33
N VAL A 437 -11.47 16.55 8.66
CA VAL A 437 -11.74 17.94 9.06
C VAL A 437 -12.74 18.65 8.14
N SER A 438 -13.17 18.02 7.05
CA SER A 438 -14.07 18.61 6.06
C SER A 438 -14.93 17.56 5.34
N ASP A 439 -15.87 18.01 4.50
CA ASP A 439 -16.66 17.15 3.62
C ASP A 439 -15.90 16.74 2.33
N TRP A 440 -14.60 17.05 2.22
CA TRP A 440 -13.79 16.66 1.06
C TRP A 440 -13.58 15.15 1.03
N THR A 441 -13.75 14.55 -0.15
CA THR A 441 -13.45 13.14 -0.42
C THR A 441 -12.71 13.01 -1.74
N PRO A 442 -11.65 12.18 -1.81
CA PRO A 442 -10.96 11.93 -3.07
C PRO A 442 -11.89 11.23 -4.05
N THR A 443 -11.72 11.49 -5.34
CA THR A 443 -12.43 10.76 -6.41
C THR A 443 -11.49 9.97 -7.30
N SER A 444 -10.19 10.27 -7.24
CA SER A 444 -9.13 9.45 -7.82
C SER A 444 -8.86 8.21 -6.97
N ASP A 445 -8.58 7.11 -7.65
CA ASP A 445 -8.05 5.85 -7.10
C ASP A 445 -6.50 5.83 -7.05
N LEU A 446 -5.85 6.93 -7.45
CA LEU A 446 -4.40 7.06 -7.43
C LEU A 446 -3.91 7.52 -6.05
N ASP A 447 -2.70 7.05 -5.69
CA ASP A 447 -1.89 7.60 -4.63
C ASP A 447 -0.60 8.18 -5.23
N GLY A 448 0.13 9.02 -4.49
CA GLY A 448 1.38 9.62 -4.98
C GLY A 448 2.45 8.58 -5.39
N PHE A 449 2.39 7.35 -4.86
CA PHE A 449 3.27 6.28 -5.30
C PHE A 449 2.91 5.82 -6.73
N LEU A 450 1.63 5.59 -7.03
CA LEU A 450 1.14 5.20 -8.35
C LEU A 450 1.38 6.31 -9.38
N VAL A 451 1.19 7.58 -9.01
CA VAL A 451 1.48 8.72 -9.89
C VAL A 451 2.95 8.71 -10.30
N GLY A 452 3.86 8.61 -9.34
CA GLY A 452 5.29 8.51 -9.63
C GLY A 452 5.64 7.27 -10.44
N LEU A 453 5.01 6.13 -10.15
CA LEU A 453 5.25 4.86 -10.84
C LEU A 453 4.87 4.93 -12.31
N LEU A 454 3.66 5.39 -12.60
CA LEU A 454 3.14 5.53 -13.96
C LEU A 454 4.02 6.48 -14.78
N TYR A 455 4.48 7.58 -14.18
CA TYR A 455 5.41 8.49 -14.85
C TYR A 455 6.78 7.84 -15.08
N THR A 456 7.33 7.09 -14.11
CA THR A 456 8.61 6.39 -14.29
C THR A 456 8.52 5.29 -15.35
N GLN A 457 7.41 4.56 -15.43
CA GLN A 457 7.15 3.59 -16.51
C GLN A 457 7.20 4.30 -17.88
N TYR A 458 6.47 5.40 -18.03
CA TYR A 458 6.54 6.24 -19.22
C TYR A 458 7.98 6.65 -19.59
N LYS A 459 8.80 7.08 -18.62
CA LYS A 459 10.21 7.43 -18.90
C LYS A 459 11.06 6.24 -19.33
N ASN A 460 10.74 5.04 -18.84
CA ASN A 460 11.51 3.83 -19.10
C ASN A 460 11.20 3.19 -20.46
N ASP A 461 9.92 3.11 -20.84
CA ASP A 461 9.48 2.35 -22.02
C ASP A 461 8.59 3.15 -22.99
N GLY A 462 8.22 4.38 -22.66
CA GLY A 462 7.37 5.25 -23.49
C GLY A 462 5.88 4.96 -23.37
N SER A 463 5.44 4.09 -22.45
CA SER A 463 4.02 3.80 -22.23
C SER A 463 3.33 4.99 -21.59
N GLU A 464 2.49 5.69 -22.36
CA GLU A 464 1.76 6.86 -21.84
C GLU A 464 0.67 6.44 -20.84
N PRO A 465 0.68 6.95 -19.61
CA PRO A 465 -0.43 6.76 -18.67
C PRO A 465 -1.62 7.62 -19.08
N GLU A 466 -2.76 7.41 -18.41
CA GLU A 466 -3.90 8.31 -18.51
C GLU A 466 -3.57 9.67 -17.86
N TRP A 467 -2.90 10.56 -18.60
CA TRP A 467 -2.42 11.85 -18.11
C TRP A 467 -3.47 12.70 -17.41
N ASP A 468 -4.73 12.60 -17.86
CA ASP A 468 -5.82 13.35 -17.26
C ASP A 468 -6.17 12.87 -15.84
N LYS A 469 -5.93 11.59 -15.52
CA LYS A 469 -6.04 11.06 -14.15
C LYS A 469 -4.93 11.60 -13.25
N LEU A 470 -3.68 11.64 -13.73
CA LEU A 470 -2.56 12.22 -12.97
C LEU A 470 -2.78 13.72 -12.70
N LYS A 471 -3.26 14.46 -13.70
CA LYS A 471 -3.65 15.86 -13.51
C LYS A 471 -4.83 16.03 -12.56
N GLN A 472 -5.77 15.08 -12.56
CA GLN A 472 -6.90 15.11 -11.63
C GLN A 472 -6.43 14.88 -10.20
N TYR A 473 -5.55 13.90 -9.95
CA TYR A 473 -4.95 13.64 -8.65
C TYR A 473 -4.32 14.92 -8.06
N ASN A 474 -3.43 15.59 -8.81
CA ASN A 474 -2.82 16.86 -8.36
C ASN A 474 -3.85 17.96 -8.06
N ARG A 475 -4.96 18.05 -8.82
CA ARG A 475 -6.06 19.00 -8.50
C ARG A 475 -6.80 18.63 -7.23
N GLU A 476 -6.93 17.34 -6.95
CA GLU A 476 -7.59 16.83 -5.74
C GLU A 476 -6.72 17.11 -4.51
N ASP A 477 -5.41 16.91 -4.58
CA ASP A 477 -4.47 17.23 -3.50
C ASP A 477 -4.47 18.74 -3.17
N LEU A 478 -4.47 19.61 -4.19
CA LEU A 478 -4.62 21.05 -3.97
C LEU A 478 -5.95 21.42 -3.28
N ARG A 479 -7.05 20.74 -3.61
CA ARG A 479 -8.35 20.96 -2.96
C ARG A 479 -8.40 20.40 -1.55
N ALA A 480 -7.77 19.25 -1.31
CA ALA A 480 -7.61 18.67 0.01
C ALA A 480 -6.85 19.65 0.90
N LEU A 481 -5.75 20.21 0.40
CA LEU A 481 -4.94 21.21 1.09
C LEU A 481 -5.76 22.46 1.41
N ASN A 482 -6.55 22.96 0.45
CA ASN A 482 -7.43 24.11 0.70
C ASN A 482 -8.47 23.83 1.79
N SER A 483 -9.06 22.63 1.81
CA SER A 483 -10.05 22.26 2.83
C SER A 483 -9.47 22.30 4.26
N ILE A 484 -8.20 21.92 4.43
CA ILE A 484 -7.49 22.02 5.71
C ILE A 484 -7.24 23.48 6.07
N ILE A 485 -6.83 24.32 5.11
CA ILE A 485 -6.64 25.76 5.32
C ILE A 485 -7.95 26.44 5.73
N GLU A 486 -9.07 26.11 5.08
CA GLU A 486 -10.39 26.62 5.45
C GLU A 486 -10.79 26.18 6.85
N PHE A 487 -10.55 24.91 7.22
CA PHE A 487 -10.79 24.43 8.57
C PHE A 487 -9.98 25.22 9.61
N ILE A 488 -8.69 25.44 9.37
CA ILE A 488 -7.81 26.22 10.25
C ILE A 488 -8.35 27.64 10.39
N THR A 489 -8.62 28.31 9.27
CA THR A 489 -9.07 29.70 9.22
C THR A 489 -10.42 29.90 9.90
N ASN A 490 -11.32 28.92 9.85
CA ASN A 490 -12.61 28.97 10.53
C ASN A 490 -12.53 28.66 12.03
N THR A 491 -11.43 28.07 12.50
CA THR A 491 -11.23 27.63 13.89
C THR A 491 -10.48 28.66 14.73
N ILE A 492 -9.56 29.43 14.11
CA ILE A 492 -8.76 30.50 14.73
C ILE A 492 -9.50 31.83 14.61
#